data_AF-A0A6P0XZX6-F1
#
_entry.id   AF-A0A6P0XZX6-F1
#
_cell.length_a   1.000
_cell.length_b   1.000
_cell.length_c   1.000
_cell.angle_alpha   90.00
_cell.angle_beta   90.00
_cell.angle_gamma   90.00
#
_symmetry.space_group_name_H-M   'P 1'
#
loop_
_entity.id
_entity.type
_entity.pdbx_description
1 polymer ?
#
loop_
_entity_poly.entity_id
_entity_poly.type
_entity_poly.pdbx_seq_one_letter_code
_entity_poly.pdbx_strand_id
1 'polypeptide(L)'
;MFLVVFLCFSIKLIKLYNTSLLDDKGEKRLLYEAMNVSEYWIVDVQNLEIIAFAVANGGSRKINQSQVLPGLAISLLEEALRRTCQTNHGQVYPWLLKEFQQLNAQ
;
A
#
# COMPACT_ATOMS: atom_id res chain seq x y z
N MET A 1 -5.14 -16.43 6.90
CA MET A 1 -4.21 -16.74 5.79
C MET A 1 -4.76 -16.40 4.39
N PHE A 2 -5.84 -15.62 4.24
CA PHE A 2 -6.54 -15.56 2.93
C PHE A 2 -6.87 -14.17 2.32
N LEU A 3 -6.42 -13.05 2.90
CA LEU A 3 -6.68 -11.69 2.35
C LEU A 3 -5.42 -10.83 2.31
N VAL A 4 -4.48 -11.04 3.24
CA VAL A 4 -3.13 -10.42 3.15
C VAL A 4 -2.34 -11.00 1.96
N VAL A 5 -2.66 -12.23 1.53
CA VAL A 5 -1.99 -12.92 0.41
C VAL A 5 -2.60 -12.56 -0.96
N PHE A 6 -3.82 -12.04 -1.03
CA PHE A 6 -4.45 -11.72 -2.32
C PHE A 6 -3.89 -10.46 -2.99
N LEU A 7 -3.21 -9.59 -2.24
CA LEU A 7 -2.39 -8.51 -2.82
C LEU A 7 -1.11 -9.03 -3.50
N CYS A 8 -0.75 -10.31 -3.34
CA CYS A 8 0.51 -10.88 -3.83
C CYS A 8 0.44 -11.44 -5.27
N PHE A 9 -0.75 -11.58 -5.87
CA PHE A 9 -0.87 -12.18 -7.21
C PHE A 9 -0.91 -11.17 -8.39
N SER A 10 -0.92 -9.86 -8.13
CA SER A 10 -0.75 -8.85 -9.20
C SER A 10 0.05 -7.61 -8.82
N ILE A 11 0.53 -7.50 -7.58
CA ILE A 11 1.39 -6.39 -7.15
C ILE A 11 2.80 -6.94 -6.95
N LYS A 12 3.64 -6.77 -7.96
CA LYS A 12 5.08 -7.02 -7.80
C LYS A 12 5.61 -5.98 -6.82
N LEU A 13 6.03 -6.47 -5.65
CA LEU A 13 6.88 -5.83 -4.63
C LEU A 13 6.14 -5.03 -3.53
N ILE A 14 5.64 -5.73 -2.52
CA ILE A 14 5.60 -5.20 -1.15
C ILE A 14 6.77 -5.84 -0.40
N LYS A 15 7.88 -5.10 -0.25
CA LYS A 15 9.06 -5.57 0.48
C LYS A 15 8.99 -5.07 1.92
N LEU A 16 8.57 -5.94 2.83
CA LEU A 16 8.61 -5.71 4.28
C LEU A 16 10.02 -6.01 4.81
N TYR A 17 10.99 -5.13 4.54
CA TYR A 17 12.29 -5.22 5.19
C TYR A 17 12.72 -3.84 5.70
N ASN A 18 13.42 -3.87 6.82
CA ASN A 18 14.05 -2.77 7.55
C ASN A 18 15.16 -2.09 6.74
N THR A 19 14.86 -1.69 5.50
CA THR A 19 15.66 -0.69 4.80
C THR A 19 15.29 0.66 5.36
N SER A 20 16.29 1.52 5.55
CA SER A 20 16.06 2.88 6.07
C SER A 20 14.96 3.54 5.24
N LEU A 21 13.92 4.05 5.88
CA LEU A 21 12.83 4.78 5.22
C LEU A 21 13.34 5.85 4.23
N LEU A 22 14.55 6.38 4.47
CA LEU A 22 15.25 7.30 3.58
C LEU A 22 15.65 6.69 2.23
N ASP A 23 16.05 5.41 2.22
CA ASP A 23 16.39 4.66 1.02
C ASP A 23 15.13 4.35 0.17
N ASP A 24 14.03 3.95 0.82
CA ASP A 24 12.75 3.73 0.15
C ASP A 24 12.16 5.05 -0.42
N LYS A 25 12.41 6.18 0.25
CA LYS A 25 12.07 7.52 -0.26
C LYS A 25 13.05 8.02 -1.35
N GLY A 26 14.24 7.41 -1.47
CA GLY A 26 15.38 7.87 -2.25
C GLY A 26 15.75 6.94 -3.41
N GLU A 27 16.85 6.19 -3.28
CA GLU A 27 17.47 5.44 -4.38
C GLU A 27 16.52 4.39 -4.99
N LYS A 28 15.73 3.71 -4.15
CA LYS A 28 14.76 2.74 -4.66
C LYS A 28 13.62 3.37 -5.43
N ARG A 29 13.18 4.56 -5.04
CA ARG A 29 12.17 5.30 -5.80
C ARG A 29 12.67 5.55 -7.23
N LEU A 30 13.91 5.98 -7.38
CA LEU A 30 14.53 6.18 -8.71
C LEU A 30 14.61 4.87 -9.50
N LEU A 31 14.94 3.76 -8.83
CA LEU A 31 14.94 2.43 -9.47
C LEU A 31 13.53 2.04 -9.95
N TYR A 32 12.49 2.23 -9.14
CA TYR A 32 11.12 1.90 -9.52
C TYR A 32 10.59 2.81 -10.63
N GLU A 33 10.99 4.08 -10.63
CA GLU A 33 10.73 5.01 -11.74
C GLU A 33 11.37 4.51 -13.04
N ALA A 34 12.63 4.07 -13.00
CA ALA A 34 13.34 3.52 -14.17
C ALA A 34 12.75 2.18 -14.64
N MET A 35 12.22 1.37 -13.73
CA MET A 35 11.53 0.11 -14.04
C MET A 35 10.12 0.31 -14.60
N ASN A 36 9.60 1.55 -14.58
CA ASN A 36 8.29 1.93 -15.09
C ASN A 36 7.16 1.04 -14.53
N VAL A 37 7.24 0.72 -13.23
CA VAL A 37 6.09 0.17 -12.50
C VAL A 37 4.97 1.20 -12.51
N SER A 38 3.71 0.79 -12.47
CA SER A 38 2.60 1.75 -12.47
C SER A 38 2.46 2.49 -11.13
N GLU A 39 2.74 1.79 -10.04
CA GLU A 39 2.46 2.24 -8.68
C GLU A 39 3.43 1.59 -7.68
N TYR A 40 3.86 2.35 -6.67
CA TYR A 40 4.75 1.88 -5.61
C TYR A 40 4.35 2.47 -4.25
N TRP A 41 4.28 1.63 -3.22
CA TRP A 41 3.88 2.03 -1.87
C TRP A 41 5.00 1.79 -0.86
N ILE A 42 5.20 2.77 0.01
CA ILE A 42 6.05 2.69 1.19
C ILE A 42 5.13 2.55 2.40
N VAL A 43 5.37 1.54 3.23
CA VAL A 43 4.62 1.33 4.48
C VAL A 43 5.54 1.66 5.66
N ASP A 44 5.26 2.77 6.34
CA ASP A 44 5.94 3.15 7.58
C ASP A 44 5.14 2.63 8.78
N VAL A 45 5.53 1.45 9.26
CA VAL A 45 4.87 0.81 10.40
C VAL A 45 5.12 1.56 11.71
N GLN A 46 6.23 2.31 11.82
CA GLN A 46 6.55 3.06 13.05
C GLN A 46 5.63 4.27 13.20
N ASN A 47 5.39 4.99 12.10
CA ASN A 47 4.52 6.17 12.08
C ASN A 47 3.07 5.87 11.69
N LEU A 48 2.75 4.61 11.35
CA LEU A 48 1.43 4.18 10.87
C LEU A 48 0.98 4.96 9.62
N GLU A 49 1.92 5.24 8.72
CA GLU A 49 1.73 6.02 7.48
C GLU A 49 1.94 5.12 6.25
N ILE A 50 1.19 5.37 5.19
CA ILE A 50 1.44 4.77 3.87
C ILE A 50 1.64 5.89 2.84
N ILE A 51 2.78 5.84 2.15
CA ILE A 51 3.12 6.78 1.10
C ILE A 51 3.04 6.05 -0.25
N ALA A 52 2.01 6.36 -1.03
CA ALA A 52 1.83 5.80 -2.36
C ALA A 52 2.30 6.77 -3.45
N PHE A 53 2.94 6.22 -4.48
CA PHE A 53 3.37 6.96 -5.67
C PHE A 53 2.80 6.33 -6.92
N ALA A 54 2.22 7.15 -7.80
CA ALA A 54 2.02 6.81 -9.20
C ALA A 54 3.28 7.15 -9.98
N VAL A 55 3.75 6.24 -10.81
CA VAL A 55 4.96 6.39 -11.62
C VAL A 55 4.54 6.54 -13.08
N ALA A 56 5.02 7.60 -13.73
CA ALA A 56 4.74 7.87 -15.13
C ALA A 56 5.81 8.79 -15.72
N ASN A 57 6.12 8.60 -17.00
CA ASN A 57 6.98 9.50 -17.79
C ASN A 57 8.36 9.75 -17.16
N GLY A 58 8.97 8.72 -16.57
CA GLY A 58 10.30 8.83 -15.96
C GLY A 58 10.35 9.55 -14.61
N GLY A 59 9.20 9.71 -13.95
CA GLY A 59 9.13 10.23 -12.58
C GLY A 59 7.94 9.67 -11.83
N SER A 60 7.69 10.20 -10.62
CA SER A 60 6.55 9.78 -9.81
C SER A 60 5.91 10.90 -9.00
N ARG A 61 4.63 10.72 -8.66
CA ARG A 61 3.80 11.66 -7.91
C ARG A 61 3.13 10.94 -6.75
N LYS A 62 3.11 11.56 -5.56
CA LYS A 62 2.35 11.04 -4.41
C LYS A 62 0.85 11.01 -4.74
N ILE A 63 0.18 9.92 -4.39
CA ILE A 63 -1.25 9.71 -4.61
C ILE A 63 -1.95 9.37 -3.29
N ASN A 64 -3.23 9.73 -3.20
CA ASN A 64 -4.09 9.43 -2.04
C ASN A 64 -5.12 8.32 -2.33
N GLN A 65 -5.18 7.86 -3.58
CA GLN A 65 -6.06 6.80 -4.04
C GLN A 65 -5.26 5.93 -5.01
N SER A 66 -5.43 4.61 -4.93
CA SER A 66 -4.73 3.67 -5.80
C SER A 66 -5.21 3.78 -7.25
N GLN A 67 -4.27 3.63 -8.19
CA GLN A 67 -4.56 3.51 -9.61
C GLN A 67 -4.71 2.04 -10.03
N VAL A 68 -4.03 1.12 -9.34
CA VAL A 68 -4.14 -0.33 -9.57
C VAL A 68 -5.39 -0.95 -8.91
N LEU A 69 -5.92 -0.31 -7.87
CA LEU A 69 -7.17 -0.69 -7.20
C LEU A 69 -8.13 0.52 -7.17
N PRO A 70 -8.94 0.71 -8.23
CA PRO A 70 -9.88 1.82 -8.31
C PRO A 70 -10.79 1.89 -7.06
N GLY A 71 -11.04 3.09 -6.56
CA GLY A 71 -11.84 3.28 -5.35
C GLY A 71 -11.05 3.17 -4.04
N LEU A 72 -9.90 2.48 -4.02
CA LEU A 72 -9.13 2.27 -2.79
C LEU A 72 -8.39 3.54 -2.36
N ALA A 73 -8.89 4.20 -1.32
CA ALA A 73 -8.19 5.28 -0.64
C ALA A 73 -7.00 4.74 0.17
N ILE A 74 -5.86 5.42 0.10
CA ILE A 74 -4.66 5.05 0.88
C ILE A 74 -4.92 5.20 2.39
N SER A 75 -5.76 6.15 2.78
CA SER A 75 -6.20 6.33 4.18
C SER A 75 -6.91 5.11 4.76
N LEU A 76 -7.61 4.32 3.93
CA LEU A 76 -8.24 3.07 4.38
C LEU A 76 -7.18 2.03 4.75
N LEU A 77 -6.08 1.97 4.00
CA LEU A 77 -4.96 1.08 4.29
C LEU A 77 -4.21 1.50 5.55
N GLU A 78 -4.06 2.81 5.77
CA GLU A 78 -3.48 3.34 7.03
C GLU A 78 -4.37 3.00 8.22
N GLU A 79 -5.69 3.05 8.06
CA GLU A 79 -6.63 2.62 9.10
C GLU A 79 -6.54 1.12 9.36
N ALA A 80 -6.38 0.30 8.32
CA ALA A 80 -6.10 -1.13 8.49
C ALA A 80 -4.78 -1.38 9.23
N LEU A 81 -3.75 -0.61 8.93
CA LEU A 81 -2.45 -0.66 9.62
C LEU A 81 -2.60 -0.30 11.10
N ARG A 82 -3.25 0.83 11.42
CA ARG A 82 -3.56 1.25 12.80
C ARG A 82 -4.30 0.17 13.58
N ARG A 83 -5.38 -0.38 13.01
CA ARG A 83 -6.18 -1.43 13.64
C ARG A 83 -5.37 -2.70 13.89
N THR A 84 -4.46 -3.05 12.99
CA THR A 84 -3.58 -4.22 13.14
C THR A 84 -2.60 -4.05 14.31
N CYS A 85 -2.16 -2.82 14.59
CA CYS A 85 -1.28 -2.53 15.72
C CYS A 85 -2.02 -2.40 17.06
N GLN A 86 -3.31 -2.04 17.05
CA GLN A 86 -4.08 -1.73 18.27
C GLN A 86 -5.07 -2.82 18.69
N THR A 87 -5.50 -3.70 17.78
CA THR A 87 -6.57 -4.68 18.01
C THR A 87 -6.04 -6.11 17.91
N ASN A 88 -6.66 -7.04 18.64
CA ASN A 88 -6.40 -8.47 18.46
C ASN A 88 -6.60 -8.85 16.98
N HIS A 89 -5.55 -9.39 16.35
CA HIS A 89 -5.43 -9.56 14.89
C HIS A 89 -6.64 -10.22 14.20
N GLY A 90 -7.45 -11.00 14.93
CA GLY A 90 -8.64 -11.69 14.41
C GLY A 90 -9.79 -10.79 13.93
N GLN A 91 -9.85 -9.52 14.32
CA GLN A 91 -10.99 -8.64 13.99
C GLN A 91 -10.75 -7.66 12.84
N VAL A 92 -9.49 -7.42 12.45
CA VAL A 92 -9.16 -6.45 11.38
C VAL A 92 -9.55 -7.00 10.01
N TYR A 93 -9.31 -8.30 9.80
CA TYR A 93 -9.55 -8.95 8.52
C TYR A 93 -11.04 -8.93 8.09
N PRO A 94 -12.01 -9.32 8.93
CA PRO A 94 -13.42 -9.27 8.55
C PRO A 94 -13.91 -7.84 8.29
N TRP A 95 -13.37 -6.85 9.02
CA TRP A 95 -13.69 -5.45 8.78
C TRP A 95 -13.16 -4.99 7.41
N LEU A 96 -11.88 -5.22 7.12
CA LEU A 96 -11.26 -4.80 5.86
C LEU A 96 -11.95 -5.42 4.64
N LEU A 97 -12.40 -6.68 4.74
CA LEU A 97 -13.18 -7.32 3.68
C LEU A 97 -14.52 -6.61 3.42
N LYS A 98 -15.22 -6.13 4.47
CA LYS A 98 -16.45 -5.37 4.31
C LYS A 98 -16.21 -4.04 3.59
N GLU A 99 -15.12 -3.36 3.91
CA GLU A 99 -14.73 -2.12 3.24
C GLU A 99 -14.47 -2.37 1.75
N PHE A 100 -13.74 -3.44 1.39
CA PHE A 100 -13.55 -3.82 -0.01
C PHE A 100 -14.85 -4.20 -0.74
N GLN A 101 -15.79 -4.85 -0.06
CA GLN A 101 -17.11 -5.16 -0.64
C GLN A 101 -17.89 -3.88 -0.96
N GLN A 102 -17.80 -2.85 -0.11
CA GLN A 102 -18.44 -1.56 -0.36
C GLN A 102 -17.78 -0.81 -1.53
N LEU A 103 -16.45 -0.88 -1.65
CA LEU A 103 -15.71 -0.29 -2.76
C LEU A 103 -16.10 -0.90 -4.13
N ASN A 104 -16.32 -2.21 -4.18
CA ASN A 104 -16.69 -2.91 -5.41
C ASN A 104 -18.20 -2.81 -5.76
N ALA A 105 -19.01 -2.24 -4.87
CA ALA A 105 -20.45 -2.06 -5.07
C ALA A 105 -20.80 -0.70 -5.71
N GLN A 106 -19.79 0.12 -6.02
CA GLN A 106 -19.89 1.42 -6.70
C GLN A 106 -19.45 1.31 -8.16
#